data_AF-A0A3P7LKA0-F1
#
_entry.id   AF-A0A3P7LKA0-F1
#
_cell.length_a   1.000
_cell.length_b   1.000
_cell.length_c   1.000
_cell.angle_alpha   90.00
_cell.angle_beta   90.00
_cell.angle_gamma   90.00
#
_symmetry.space_group_name_H-M   'P 1'
#
loop_
_entity.id
_entity.type
_entity.pdbx_description
1 polymer ?
#
loop_
_entity_poly.entity_id
_entity_poly.type
_entity_poly.pdbx_seq_one_letter_code
_entity_poly.pdbx_strand_id
1 'polypeptide(L)'
;MVNEVFQTLWFTPVREKESVKLLRKVMNITDVVAASKETGYEWFEQFLESLLSKEEGEKIRPVEKACVQIVECLVQNIMRLEEIPGQTNRLVACLATLHLFTKIRPQLMVKHAMLIQPYLSIRGHGTSDAHILHYVARILEVTVPLLEHPSETFLAQLEEDMVRLTLRQGKIVLESCVACLGAVVNQVSKNYSLTRDCFSRFFNALVRFKDDLTAEPEKPISPQIRPSILRALFTVGLLCKHFDPNVFQRGSQSDGSVELKNLVLENLLHFFLEEERRMLEADAKWKANHKEESLKIMGDVASGTGSYVAQAYLKDIMESFFSPSPSVRLTSLSVITTILRQGLIHPVQTVPYLIATQTDYDPNVRFKAETQLQEIDNKFPGFISVSCFCLNVPSFLSPCTLGPAKGIEGSLL
;
A
#
# COMPACT_ATOMS: atom_id res chain seq x y z
N MET A 1 -14.35 -16.86 30.65
CA MET A 1 -15.63 -17.44 30.20
C MET A 1 -15.77 -17.51 28.67
N VAL A 2 -15.97 -16.40 27.92
CA VAL A 2 -16.19 -16.46 26.46
C VAL A 2 -15.01 -17.09 25.70
N ASN A 3 -13.78 -16.65 25.99
CA ASN A 3 -12.56 -17.20 25.37
C ASN A 3 -12.35 -18.69 25.68
N GLU A 4 -12.70 -19.15 26.89
CA GLU A 4 -12.58 -20.56 27.29
C GLU A 4 -13.64 -21.44 26.61
N VAL A 5 -14.85 -20.91 26.39
CA VAL A 5 -15.90 -21.60 25.63
C VAL A 5 -15.47 -21.80 24.18
N PHE A 6 -14.94 -20.77 23.52
CA PHE A 6 -14.45 -20.92 22.14
C PHE A 6 -13.22 -21.83 22.05
N GLN A 7 -12.31 -21.76 23.03
CA GLN A 7 -11.16 -22.67 23.08
C GLN A 7 -11.59 -24.13 23.20
N THR A 8 -12.53 -24.43 24.11
CA THR A 8 -13.04 -25.80 24.29
C THR A 8 -13.86 -26.30 23.11
N LEU A 9 -14.65 -25.42 22.49
CA LEU A 9 -15.51 -25.76 21.36
C LEU A 9 -14.72 -25.99 20.06
N TRP A 10 -13.77 -25.11 19.74
CA TRP A 10 -13.08 -25.11 18.45
C TRP A 10 -11.65 -25.65 18.55
N PHE A 11 -10.88 -25.28 19.56
CA PHE A 11 -9.44 -25.54 19.61
C PHE A 11 -9.05 -26.77 20.43
N THR A 12 -9.96 -27.76 20.47
CA THR A 12 -9.72 -29.09 21.02
C THR A 12 -9.35 -30.09 19.91
N PRO A 13 -8.20 -30.81 20.02
CA PRO A 13 -7.82 -31.84 19.06
C PRO A 13 -8.89 -32.92 18.91
N VAL A 14 -9.18 -33.28 17.66
CA VAL A 14 -10.17 -34.33 17.33
C VAL A 14 -9.42 -35.62 17.00
N ARG A 15 -9.95 -36.77 17.43
CA ARG A 15 -9.37 -38.08 17.09
C ARG A 15 -9.57 -38.36 15.60
N GLU A 16 -8.59 -38.95 14.93
CA GLU A 16 -8.62 -39.22 13.46
C GLU A 16 -9.87 -39.97 12.99
N LYS A 17 -10.42 -40.87 13.82
CA LYS A 17 -11.65 -41.63 13.53
C LYS A 17 -12.93 -40.77 13.48
N GLU A 18 -12.87 -39.51 13.90
CA GLU A 18 -14.01 -38.60 14.01
C GLU A 18 -13.97 -37.46 12.97
N SER A 19 -13.52 -37.76 11.75
CA SER A 19 -13.40 -36.80 10.64
C SER A 19 -14.66 -35.97 10.37
N VAL A 20 -15.85 -36.55 10.57
CA VAL A 20 -17.13 -35.84 10.41
C VAL A 20 -17.32 -34.75 11.47
N LYS A 21 -16.87 -34.98 12.71
CA LYS A 21 -16.93 -33.97 13.78
C LYS A 21 -15.95 -32.83 13.49
N LEU A 22 -14.76 -33.16 12.98
CA LEU A 22 -13.78 -32.16 12.56
C LEU A 22 -14.34 -31.29 11.41
N LEU A 23 -14.94 -31.90 10.40
CA LEU A 23 -15.55 -31.15 9.30
C LEU A 23 -16.68 -30.22 9.79
N ARG A 24 -17.57 -30.70 10.67
CA ARG A 24 -18.63 -29.86 11.25
C ARG A 24 -18.06 -28.67 12.03
N LYS A 25 -17.00 -28.92 12.79
CA LYS A 25 -16.27 -27.87 13.53
C LYS A 25 -15.69 -26.82 12.58
N VAL A 26 -15.02 -27.25 11.50
CA VAL A 26 -14.46 -26.36 10.48
C VAL A 26 -15.54 -25.54 9.77
N MET A 27 -16.66 -26.16 9.41
CA MET A 27 -17.79 -25.45 8.80
C MET A 27 -18.37 -24.39 9.74
N ASN A 28 -18.54 -24.71 11.03
CA ASN A 28 -19.02 -23.73 12.02
C ASN A 28 -18.08 -22.52 12.14
N ILE A 29 -16.75 -22.74 12.14
CA ILE A 29 -15.77 -21.63 12.16
C ILE A 29 -15.91 -20.81 10.87
N THR A 30 -16.03 -21.48 9.73
CA THR A 30 -16.17 -20.83 8.42
C THR A 30 -17.43 -19.97 8.34
N ASP A 31 -18.55 -20.44 8.89
CA ASP A 31 -19.82 -19.72 8.93
C ASP A 31 -19.71 -18.47 9.82
N VAL A 32 -19.00 -18.55 10.96
CA VAL A 32 -18.74 -17.39 11.82
C VAL A 32 -17.87 -16.35 11.11
N VAL A 33 -16.82 -16.78 10.41
CA VAL A 33 -15.97 -15.89 9.62
C VAL A 33 -16.76 -15.25 8.47
N ALA A 34 -17.63 -16.00 7.80
CA ALA A 34 -18.49 -15.47 6.75
C ALA A 34 -19.47 -14.41 7.28
N ALA A 35 -20.08 -14.67 8.44
CA ALA A 35 -20.99 -13.73 9.11
C ALA A 35 -20.28 -12.47 9.63
N SER A 36 -18.99 -12.57 9.96
CA SER A 36 -18.19 -11.46 10.51
C SER A 36 -17.55 -10.57 9.44
N LYS A 37 -17.87 -10.76 8.15
CA LYS A 37 -17.27 -9.99 7.04
C LYS A 37 -17.49 -8.48 7.15
N GLU A 38 -18.64 -8.05 7.68
CA GLU A 38 -19.01 -6.62 7.79
C GLU A 38 -18.42 -5.94 9.03
N THR A 39 -18.27 -6.68 10.13
CA THR A 39 -17.75 -6.17 11.41
C THR A 39 -16.23 -6.21 11.49
N GLY A 40 -15.56 -6.97 10.61
CA GLY A 40 -14.11 -7.15 10.58
C GLY A 40 -13.64 -8.37 11.38
N TYR A 41 -12.36 -8.73 11.17
CA TYR A 41 -11.76 -9.96 11.70
C TYR A 41 -10.87 -9.76 12.94
N GLU A 42 -10.66 -8.51 13.38
CA GLU A 42 -9.72 -8.16 14.46
C GLU A 42 -9.96 -8.94 15.75
N TRP A 43 -11.21 -9.15 16.12
CA TRP A 43 -11.57 -9.91 17.32
C TRP A 43 -11.08 -11.37 17.25
N PHE A 44 -11.17 -11.99 16.08
CA PHE A 44 -10.74 -13.38 15.88
C PHE A 44 -9.22 -13.45 15.79
N GLU A 45 -8.58 -12.45 15.19
CA GLU A 45 -7.11 -12.32 15.17
C GLU A 45 -6.54 -12.26 16.59
N GLN A 46 -7.02 -11.31 17.39
CA GLN A 46 -6.59 -11.15 18.79
C GLN A 46 -6.88 -12.39 19.63
N PHE A 47 -8.04 -13.03 19.39
CA PHE A 47 -8.41 -14.26 20.09
C PHE A 47 -7.45 -15.41 19.76
N LEU A 48 -7.19 -15.67 18.49
CA LEU A 48 -6.33 -16.77 18.06
C LEU A 48 -4.86 -16.52 18.43
N GLU A 49 -4.38 -15.28 18.36
CA GLU A 49 -3.06 -14.86 18.83
C GLU A 49 -2.90 -15.06 20.36
N SER A 50 -3.92 -14.67 21.14
CA SER A 50 -3.94 -14.90 22.60
C SER A 50 -3.94 -16.39 22.96
N LEU A 51 -4.58 -17.24 22.16
CA LEU A 51 -4.58 -18.69 22.40
C LEU A 51 -3.22 -19.33 22.10
N LEU A 52 -2.60 -18.96 20.98
CA LEU A 52 -1.33 -19.54 20.56
C LEU A 52 -0.17 -19.06 21.45
N SER A 53 -0.16 -17.78 21.84
CA SER A 53 0.86 -17.22 22.75
C SER A 53 0.86 -17.87 24.14
N LYS A 54 -0.31 -18.30 24.64
CA LYS A 54 -0.40 -19.01 25.93
C LYS A 54 0.29 -20.36 25.94
N GLU A 55 0.43 -21.01 24.78
CA GLU A 55 1.10 -22.30 24.65
C GLU A 55 2.59 -22.17 24.24
N GLU A 56 3.10 -20.94 24.08
CA GLU A 56 4.51 -20.72 23.72
C GLU A 56 5.43 -21.13 24.89
N GLY A 57 6.17 -22.22 24.68
CA GLY A 57 7.09 -22.80 25.68
C GLY A 57 6.58 -24.08 26.34
N GLU A 58 5.32 -24.47 26.09
CA GLU A 58 4.79 -25.74 26.60
C GLU A 58 5.24 -26.94 25.76
N LYS A 59 5.51 -28.08 26.43
CA LYS A 59 5.87 -29.34 25.76
C LYS A 59 4.71 -29.96 25.00
N ILE A 60 3.47 -29.71 25.44
CA ILE A 60 2.25 -30.23 24.83
C ILE A 60 1.46 -29.03 24.36
N ARG A 61 1.27 -28.90 23.04
CA ARG A 61 0.58 -27.77 22.41
C ARG A 61 -0.71 -28.25 21.75
N PRO A 62 -1.79 -28.50 22.52
CA PRO A 62 -3.03 -29.04 21.99
C PRO A 62 -3.75 -28.05 21.07
N VAL A 63 -3.71 -26.75 21.34
CA VAL A 63 -4.31 -25.75 20.44
C VAL A 63 -3.56 -25.71 19.11
N GLU A 64 -2.23 -25.79 19.13
CA GLU A 64 -1.44 -25.85 17.89
C GLU A 64 -1.80 -27.09 17.06
N LYS A 65 -1.93 -28.27 17.70
CA LYS A 65 -2.39 -29.50 17.02
C LYS A 65 -3.80 -29.35 16.44
N ALA A 66 -4.72 -28.71 17.15
CA ALA A 66 -6.06 -28.45 16.65
C ALA A 66 -6.04 -27.51 15.43
N CYS A 67 -5.19 -26.47 15.45
CA CYS A 67 -5.02 -25.55 14.31
C CYS A 67 -4.51 -26.28 13.06
N VAL A 68 -3.52 -27.17 13.21
CA VAL A 68 -3.03 -28.00 12.10
C VAL A 68 -4.16 -28.84 11.50
N GLN A 69 -4.94 -29.54 12.34
CA GLN A 69 -6.07 -30.35 11.88
C GLN A 69 -7.15 -29.51 11.16
N ILE A 70 -7.43 -28.31 11.67
CA ILE A 70 -8.39 -27.37 11.06
C ILE A 70 -7.89 -26.92 9.69
N VAL A 71 -6.62 -26.52 9.57
CA VAL A 71 -6.01 -26.08 8.31
C VAL A 71 -5.97 -27.22 7.28
N GLU A 72 -5.54 -28.41 7.67
CA GLU A 72 -5.54 -29.58 6.78
C GLU A 72 -6.95 -29.91 6.27
N CYS A 73 -7.95 -29.87 7.16
CA CYS A 73 -9.34 -30.10 6.79
C CYS A 73 -9.89 -28.99 5.90
N LEU A 74 -9.54 -27.72 6.13
CA LEU A 74 -9.89 -26.58 5.28
C LEU A 74 -9.32 -26.75 3.87
N VAL A 75 -8.04 -27.10 3.73
CA VAL A 75 -7.40 -27.32 2.43
C VAL A 75 -8.08 -28.46 1.68
N GLN A 76 -8.33 -29.60 2.34
CA GLN A 76 -9.08 -30.71 1.72
C GLN A 76 -10.50 -30.30 1.29
N ASN A 77 -11.18 -29.47 2.08
CA ASN A 77 -12.51 -28.99 1.76
C ASN A 77 -12.50 -28.00 0.58
N ILE A 78 -11.49 -27.14 0.49
CA ILE A 78 -11.27 -26.22 -0.65
C ILE A 78 -11.15 -27.01 -1.96
N MET A 79 -10.32 -28.06 -1.97
CA MET A 79 -10.15 -28.93 -3.15
C MET A 79 -11.47 -29.62 -3.56
N ARG A 80 -12.29 -30.05 -2.59
CA ARG A 80 -13.60 -30.67 -2.86
C ARG A 80 -14.65 -29.67 -3.36
N LEU A 81 -14.68 -28.47 -2.79
CA LEU A 81 -15.64 -27.44 -3.16
C LEU A 81 -15.39 -26.87 -4.57
N GLU A 82 -14.19 -27.02 -5.10
CA GLU A 82 -13.87 -26.66 -6.47
C GLU A 82 -14.61 -27.51 -7.51
N GLU A 83 -14.80 -28.81 -7.25
CA GLU A 83 -15.49 -29.73 -8.15
C GLU A 83 -17.00 -29.47 -8.22
N ILE A 84 -17.56 -28.74 -7.24
CA ILE A 84 -18.99 -28.53 -7.09
C ILE A 84 -19.38 -27.14 -7.64
N PRO A 85 -20.04 -27.05 -8.80
CA PRO A 85 -20.48 -25.77 -9.36
C PRO A 85 -21.52 -25.10 -8.43
N GLY A 86 -21.41 -23.78 -8.27
CA GLY A 86 -22.36 -22.96 -7.50
C GLY A 86 -22.00 -22.73 -6.02
N GLN A 87 -20.91 -23.30 -5.50
CA GLN A 87 -20.46 -23.12 -4.10
C GLN A 87 -19.37 -22.04 -3.92
N THR A 88 -19.27 -21.08 -4.84
CA THR A 88 -18.20 -20.06 -4.84
C THR A 88 -18.15 -19.22 -3.57
N ASN A 89 -19.31 -18.86 -2.99
CA ASN A 89 -19.34 -18.10 -1.74
C ASN A 89 -18.80 -18.89 -0.54
N ARG A 90 -19.04 -20.21 -0.49
CA ARG A 90 -18.47 -21.08 0.54
C ARG A 90 -16.97 -21.26 0.35
N LEU A 91 -16.52 -21.37 -0.89
CA LEU A 91 -15.10 -21.40 -1.23
C LEU A 91 -14.38 -20.12 -0.76
N VAL A 92 -14.97 -18.95 -1.02
CA VAL A 92 -14.45 -17.66 -0.54
C VAL A 92 -14.38 -17.63 1.00
N ALA A 93 -15.41 -18.11 1.70
CA ALA A 93 -15.40 -18.16 3.16
C ALA A 93 -14.33 -19.12 3.71
N CYS A 94 -14.13 -20.29 3.08
CA CYS A 94 -13.06 -21.22 3.45
C CYS A 94 -11.68 -20.59 3.26
N LEU A 95 -11.46 -19.90 2.13
CA LEU A 95 -10.20 -19.20 1.85
C LEU A 95 -9.97 -18.00 2.78
N ALA A 96 -11.02 -17.26 3.13
CA ALA A 96 -10.94 -16.18 4.13
C ALA A 96 -10.54 -16.73 5.51
N THR A 97 -11.17 -17.83 5.92
CA THR A 97 -10.83 -18.53 7.17
C THR A 97 -9.38 -19.01 7.12
N LEU A 98 -8.97 -19.64 6.02
CA LEU A 98 -7.59 -20.12 5.83
C LEU A 98 -6.58 -18.97 5.89
N HIS A 99 -6.88 -17.85 5.23
CA HIS A 99 -6.06 -16.64 5.27
C HIS A 99 -5.85 -16.14 6.70
N LEU A 100 -6.91 -16.13 7.52
CA LEU A 100 -6.87 -15.68 8.90
C LEU A 100 -5.93 -16.54 9.78
N PHE A 101 -6.01 -17.86 9.64
CA PHE A 101 -5.08 -18.79 10.29
C PHE A 101 -3.64 -18.58 9.81
N THR A 102 -3.47 -18.39 8.49
CA THR A 102 -2.14 -18.22 7.88
C THR A 102 -1.50 -16.90 8.31
N LYS A 103 -2.28 -15.82 8.47
CA LYS A 103 -1.79 -14.52 8.90
C LYS A 103 -1.15 -14.57 10.28
N ILE A 104 -1.73 -15.35 11.20
CA ILE A 104 -1.27 -15.44 12.59
C ILE A 104 -0.14 -16.46 12.73
N ARG A 105 -0.25 -17.63 12.07
CA ARG A 105 0.78 -18.67 12.14
C ARG A 105 1.06 -19.23 10.74
N PRO A 106 1.91 -18.56 9.94
CA PRO A 106 2.12 -18.93 8.54
C PRO A 106 2.78 -20.30 8.35
N GLN A 107 3.45 -20.84 9.38
CA GLN A 107 4.06 -22.18 9.31
C GLN A 107 3.03 -23.30 9.03
N LEU A 108 1.75 -23.09 9.37
CA LEU A 108 0.69 -24.07 9.16
C LEU A 108 0.43 -24.36 7.66
N MET A 109 0.74 -23.40 6.78
CA MET A 109 0.42 -23.49 5.35
C MET A 109 1.60 -23.93 4.47
N VAL A 110 2.81 -24.04 5.03
CA VAL A 110 4.05 -24.33 4.28
C VAL A 110 3.92 -25.61 3.45
N LYS A 111 3.35 -26.68 4.00
CA LYS A 111 3.16 -27.97 3.30
C LYS A 111 2.09 -27.93 2.21
N HIS A 112 1.22 -26.93 2.22
CA HIS A 112 0.04 -26.83 1.35
C HIS A 112 0.17 -25.72 0.29
N ALA A 113 1.26 -24.94 0.31
CA ALA A 113 1.46 -23.81 -0.60
C ALA A 113 1.34 -24.20 -2.09
N MET A 114 1.93 -25.33 -2.48
CA MET A 114 1.90 -25.83 -3.86
C MET A 114 0.50 -26.28 -4.31
N LEU A 115 -0.38 -26.67 -3.37
CA LEU A 115 -1.75 -27.07 -3.68
C LEU A 115 -2.64 -25.88 -4.02
N ILE A 116 -2.31 -24.69 -3.49
CA ILE A 116 -3.13 -23.49 -3.64
C ILE A 116 -2.66 -22.63 -4.83
N GLN A 117 -1.42 -22.77 -5.31
CA GLN A 117 -0.93 -22.00 -6.45
C GLN A 117 -1.79 -22.12 -7.73
N PRO A 118 -2.33 -23.30 -8.12
CA PRO A 118 -3.15 -23.43 -9.33
C PRO A 118 -4.39 -22.52 -9.37
N TYR A 119 -4.93 -22.13 -8.21
CA TYR A 119 -6.09 -21.24 -8.11
C TYR A 119 -5.84 -19.84 -8.70
N LEU A 120 -4.58 -19.43 -8.84
CA LEU A 120 -4.18 -18.16 -9.46
C LEU A 120 -4.32 -18.16 -10.99
N SER A 121 -4.23 -19.34 -11.61
CA SER A 121 -4.20 -19.48 -13.08
C SER A 121 -5.58 -19.76 -13.69
N ILE A 122 -6.50 -20.37 -12.93
CA ILE A 122 -7.75 -20.95 -13.47
C ILE A 122 -8.93 -19.97 -13.45
N ARG A 123 -8.95 -18.94 -12.59
CA ARG A 123 -10.14 -18.11 -12.34
C ARG A 123 -9.93 -16.65 -12.73
N GLY A 124 -10.86 -16.09 -13.51
CA GLY A 124 -10.66 -14.76 -14.10
C GLY A 124 -11.91 -13.93 -14.39
N HIS A 125 -13.13 -14.38 -14.11
CA HIS A 125 -14.34 -13.68 -14.55
C HIS A 125 -15.45 -13.69 -13.48
N GLY A 126 -15.32 -12.82 -12.47
CA GLY A 126 -16.36 -12.54 -11.47
C GLY A 126 -15.84 -11.79 -10.24
N THR A 127 -16.73 -11.13 -9.49
CA THR A 127 -16.37 -10.47 -8.21
C THR A 127 -15.98 -11.48 -7.12
N SER A 128 -16.64 -12.64 -7.06
CA SER A 128 -16.27 -13.74 -6.16
C SER A 128 -14.90 -14.33 -6.52
N ASP A 129 -14.55 -14.39 -7.81
CA ASP A 129 -13.23 -14.85 -8.26
C ASP A 129 -12.13 -13.87 -7.84
N ALA A 130 -12.40 -12.57 -7.86
CA ALA A 130 -11.45 -11.57 -7.38
C ALA A 130 -11.13 -11.74 -5.89
N HIS A 131 -12.11 -12.11 -5.06
CA HIS A 131 -11.87 -12.41 -3.64
C HIS A 131 -11.06 -13.70 -3.45
N ILE A 132 -11.29 -14.73 -4.28
CA ILE A 132 -10.47 -15.96 -4.26
C ILE A 132 -9.01 -15.61 -4.56
N LEU A 133 -8.75 -14.89 -5.66
CA LEU A 133 -7.41 -14.46 -6.04
C LEU A 133 -6.74 -13.63 -4.96
N HIS A 134 -7.49 -12.71 -4.33
CA HIS A 134 -7.01 -11.91 -3.21
C HIS A 134 -6.54 -12.77 -2.04
N TYR A 135 -7.38 -13.68 -1.53
CA TYR A 135 -7.01 -14.52 -0.39
C TYR A 135 -5.85 -15.47 -0.70
N VAL A 136 -5.85 -16.07 -1.89
CA VAL A 136 -4.75 -16.94 -2.33
C VAL A 136 -3.44 -16.17 -2.41
N ALA A 137 -3.43 -14.97 -3.01
CA ALA A 137 -2.24 -14.13 -3.08
C ALA A 137 -1.71 -13.76 -1.68
N ARG A 138 -2.61 -13.39 -0.75
CA ARG A 138 -2.23 -13.06 0.64
C ARG A 138 -1.72 -14.27 1.44
N ILE A 139 -2.25 -15.46 1.21
CA ILE A 139 -1.74 -16.70 1.83
C ILE A 139 -0.33 -16.99 1.33
N LEU A 140 -0.10 -16.91 0.01
CA LEU A 140 1.20 -17.18 -0.59
C LEU A 140 2.25 -16.12 -0.21
N GLU A 141 1.85 -14.84 -0.07
CA GLU A 141 2.71 -13.73 0.37
C GLU A 141 3.48 -14.06 1.66
N VAL A 142 2.79 -14.64 2.65
CA VAL A 142 3.40 -14.97 3.95
C VAL A 142 3.94 -16.39 4.04
N THR A 143 3.44 -17.31 3.22
CA THR A 143 3.81 -18.73 3.28
C THR A 143 5.07 -19.03 2.48
N VAL A 144 5.20 -18.46 1.28
CA VAL A 144 6.31 -18.77 0.35
C VAL A 144 7.68 -18.40 0.94
N PRO A 145 7.87 -17.25 1.62
CA PRO A 145 9.14 -16.93 2.26
C PRO A 145 9.59 -17.91 3.35
N LEU A 146 8.68 -18.72 3.89
CA LEU A 146 8.98 -19.73 4.91
C LEU A 146 9.25 -21.13 4.32
N LEU A 147 9.16 -21.31 3.01
CA LEU A 147 9.45 -22.59 2.38
C LEU A 147 10.95 -22.89 2.45
N GLU A 148 11.29 -24.06 2.97
CA GLU A 148 12.65 -24.61 2.88
C GLU A 148 12.86 -25.13 1.45
N HIS A 149 13.72 -24.45 0.69
CA HIS A 149 14.10 -24.81 -0.69
C HIS A 149 12.92 -24.95 -1.69
N PRO A 150 12.16 -23.87 -1.98
CA PRO A 150 11.17 -23.89 -3.04
C PRO A 150 11.81 -24.14 -4.41
N SER A 151 11.13 -24.86 -5.30
CA SER A 151 11.65 -25.13 -6.65
C SER A 151 11.67 -23.88 -7.51
N GLU A 152 12.72 -23.70 -8.31
CA GLU A 152 12.84 -22.54 -9.23
C GLU A 152 11.68 -22.47 -10.23
N THR A 153 11.19 -23.63 -10.69
CA THR A 153 10.03 -23.71 -11.58
C THR A 153 8.75 -23.20 -10.94
N PHE A 154 8.54 -23.50 -9.65
CA PHE A 154 7.40 -23.01 -8.88
C PHE A 154 7.49 -21.49 -8.69
N LEU A 155 8.68 -20.98 -8.34
CA LEU A 155 8.90 -19.55 -8.17
C LEU A 155 8.68 -18.77 -9.48
N ALA A 156 9.23 -19.25 -10.59
CA ALA A 156 9.05 -18.63 -11.90
C ALA A 156 7.56 -18.58 -12.30
N GLN A 157 6.83 -19.69 -12.13
CA GLN A 157 5.39 -19.72 -12.42
C GLN A 157 4.60 -18.75 -11.54
N LEU A 158 4.93 -18.68 -10.25
CA LEU A 158 4.28 -17.76 -9.32
C LEU A 158 4.55 -16.29 -9.70
N GLU A 159 5.77 -15.94 -10.07
CA GLU A 159 6.13 -14.60 -10.55
C GLU A 159 5.34 -14.23 -11.81
N GLU A 160 5.30 -15.12 -12.80
CA GLU A 160 4.55 -14.91 -14.04
C GLU A 160 3.05 -14.72 -13.77
N ASP A 161 2.47 -15.55 -12.91
CA ASP A 161 1.06 -15.46 -12.54
C ASP A 161 0.77 -14.13 -11.81
N MET A 162 1.61 -13.73 -10.86
CA MET A 162 1.48 -12.45 -10.15
C MET A 162 1.57 -11.24 -11.09
N VAL A 163 2.52 -11.24 -12.02
CA VAL A 163 2.65 -10.16 -13.02
C VAL A 163 1.45 -10.15 -13.96
N ARG A 164 0.99 -11.33 -14.42
CA ARG A 164 -0.20 -11.44 -15.29
C ARG A 164 -1.45 -10.89 -14.60
N LEU A 165 -1.68 -11.22 -13.33
CA LEU A 165 -2.80 -10.73 -12.54
C LEU A 165 -2.69 -9.21 -12.29
N THR A 166 -1.49 -8.72 -12.01
CA THR A 166 -1.17 -7.28 -11.88
C THR A 166 -1.49 -6.50 -13.16
N LEU A 167 -1.40 -7.12 -14.34
CA LEU A 167 -1.73 -6.46 -15.61
C LEU A 167 -3.23 -6.48 -15.95
N ARG A 168 -3.97 -7.50 -15.51
CA ARG A 168 -5.36 -7.74 -15.97
C ARG A 168 -6.46 -7.47 -14.94
N GLN A 169 -6.19 -7.62 -13.65
CA GLN A 169 -7.24 -7.62 -12.61
C GLN A 169 -7.47 -6.25 -11.95
N GLY A 170 -8.62 -6.08 -11.27
CA GLY A 170 -9.02 -4.84 -10.60
C GLY A 170 -8.23 -4.49 -9.33
N LYS A 171 -8.53 -3.33 -8.74
CA LYS A 171 -7.79 -2.73 -7.60
C LYS A 171 -7.54 -3.69 -6.42
N ILE A 172 -8.57 -4.45 -6.01
CA ILE A 172 -8.50 -5.35 -4.84
C ILE A 172 -7.44 -6.44 -5.03
N VAL A 173 -7.39 -7.03 -6.22
CA VAL A 173 -6.44 -8.10 -6.56
C VAL A 173 -5.05 -7.51 -6.75
N LEU A 174 -4.97 -6.35 -7.38
CA LEU A 174 -3.71 -5.67 -7.71
C LEU A 174 -2.84 -5.42 -6.47
N GLU A 175 -3.41 -4.89 -5.38
CA GLU A 175 -2.66 -4.64 -4.15
C GLU A 175 -2.08 -5.93 -3.55
N SER A 176 -2.86 -7.01 -3.55
CA SER A 176 -2.44 -8.27 -2.95
C SER A 176 -1.44 -9.03 -3.81
N CYS A 177 -1.58 -8.95 -5.14
CA CYS A 177 -0.63 -9.53 -6.08
C CYS A 177 0.73 -8.82 -6.03
N VAL A 178 0.75 -7.49 -5.96
CA VAL A 178 2.02 -6.73 -5.89
C VAL A 178 2.72 -6.96 -4.55
N ALA A 179 1.96 -7.02 -3.45
CA ALA A 179 2.52 -7.36 -2.13
C ALA A 179 3.13 -8.77 -2.12
N CYS A 180 2.41 -9.76 -2.67
CA CYS A 180 2.90 -11.13 -2.83
C CYS A 180 4.15 -11.19 -3.72
N LEU A 181 4.12 -10.56 -4.89
CA LEU A 181 5.27 -10.47 -5.80
C LEU A 181 6.48 -9.85 -5.10
N GLY A 182 6.27 -8.78 -4.32
CA GLY A 182 7.28 -8.15 -3.48
C GLY A 182 7.91 -9.11 -2.48
N ALA A 183 7.10 -9.83 -1.70
CA ALA A 183 7.58 -10.80 -0.72
C ALA A 183 8.39 -11.92 -1.37
N VAL A 184 7.88 -12.51 -2.47
CA VAL A 184 8.52 -13.65 -3.16
C VAL A 184 9.83 -13.23 -3.81
N VAL A 185 9.84 -12.14 -4.58
CA VAL A 185 11.03 -11.69 -5.33
C VAL A 185 12.07 -11.12 -4.37
N ASN A 186 11.69 -10.33 -3.36
CA ASN A 186 12.67 -9.73 -2.44
C ASN A 186 13.25 -10.73 -1.46
N GLN A 187 12.53 -11.76 -1.02
CA GLN A 187 13.00 -12.66 0.04
C GLN A 187 13.55 -13.98 -0.51
N VAL A 188 13.00 -14.50 -1.61
CA VAL A 188 13.29 -15.85 -2.08
C VAL A 188 14.00 -15.85 -3.44
N SER A 189 13.32 -15.40 -4.49
CA SER A 189 13.76 -15.62 -5.88
C SER A 189 14.91 -14.71 -6.31
N LYS A 190 14.91 -13.44 -5.86
CA LYS A 190 15.85 -12.39 -6.30
C LYS A 190 15.88 -12.16 -7.83
N ASN A 191 14.93 -12.72 -8.57
CA ASN A 191 14.76 -12.46 -9.99
C ASN A 191 13.97 -11.17 -10.22
N TYR A 192 14.69 -10.06 -10.38
CA TYR A 192 14.06 -8.75 -10.58
C TYR A 192 13.68 -8.45 -12.04
N SER A 193 13.98 -9.34 -12.99
CA SER A 193 13.81 -9.06 -14.43
C SER A 193 12.34 -8.80 -14.81
N LEU A 194 11.44 -9.69 -14.42
CA LEU A 194 10.00 -9.58 -14.71
C LEU A 194 9.39 -8.35 -14.04
N THR A 195 9.75 -8.08 -12.79
CA THR A 195 9.26 -6.90 -12.06
C THR A 195 9.77 -5.60 -12.70
N ARG A 196 11.03 -5.55 -13.14
CA ARG A 196 11.60 -4.40 -13.88
C ARG A 196 10.88 -4.14 -15.19
N ASP A 197 10.59 -5.19 -15.95
CA ASP A 197 9.89 -5.05 -17.22
C ASP A 197 8.43 -4.62 -17.01
N CYS A 198 7.76 -5.14 -15.97
CA CYS A 198 6.43 -4.71 -15.56
C CYS A 198 6.41 -3.22 -15.18
N PHE A 199 7.36 -2.80 -14.33
CA PHE A 199 7.53 -1.40 -13.93
C PHE A 199 7.77 -0.50 -15.15
N SER A 200 8.73 -0.86 -16.01
CA SER A 200 9.10 -0.07 -17.18
C SER A 200 7.92 0.14 -18.13
N ARG A 201 7.05 -0.87 -18.31
CA ARG A 201 5.85 -0.75 -19.14
C ARG A 201 4.88 0.31 -18.61
N PHE A 202 4.56 0.27 -17.31
CA PHE A 202 3.65 1.26 -16.72
C PHE A 202 4.28 2.64 -16.61
N PHE A 203 5.56 2.71 -16.24
CA PHE A 203 6.29 3.96 -16.14
C PHE A 203 6.41 4.66 -17.50
N ASN A 204 6.80 3.94 -18.55
CA ASN A 204 6.87 4.50 -19.91
C ASN A 204 5.50 4.94 -20.43
N ALA A 205 4.42 4.26 -20.03
CA ALA A 205 3.08 4.72 -20.35
C ALA A 205 2.76 6.06 -19.66
N LEU A 206 3.12 6.22 -18.38
CA LEU A 206 2.97 7.49 -17.66
C LEU A 206 3.79 8.62 -18.27
N VAL A 207 5.04 8.35 -18.66
CA VAL A 207 5.89 9.34 -19.33
C VAL A 207 5.25 9.81 -20.63
N ARG A 208 4.75 8.89 -21.46
CA ARG A 208 4.01 9.27 -22.69
C ARG A 208 2.77 10.11 -22.40
N PHE A 209 1.99 9.74 -21.38
CA PHE A 209 0.83 10.54 -20.98
C PHE A 209 1.21 11.92 -20.47
N LYS A 210 2.33 12.06 -19.76
CA LYS A 210 2.88 13.34 -19.34
C LYS A 210 3.26 14.18 -20.55
N ASP A 211 4.01 13.60 -21.49
CA ASP A 211 4.46 14.30 -22.71
C ASP A 211 3.26 14.82 -23.52
N ASP A 212 2.23 13.99 -23.71
CA ASP A 212 0.98 14.37 -24.39
C ASP A 212 0.26 15.52 -23.68
N LEU A 213 0.20 15.51 -22.33
CA LEU A 213 -0.39 16.57 -21.52
C LEU A 213 0.41 17.88 -21.58
N THR A 214 1.73 17.80 -21.63
CA THR A 214 2.58 18.99 -21.76
C THR A 214 2.49 19.63 -23.15
N ALA A 215 2.23 18.83 -24.19
CA ALA A 215 2.05 19.33 -25.55
C ALA A 215 0.69 20.03 -25.76
N GLU A 216 -0.38 19.55 -25.11
CA GLU A 216 -1.75 20.08 -25.24
C GLU A 216 -2.40 20.36 -23.87
N PRO A 217 -1.96 21.40 -23.11
CA PRO A 217 -2.38 21.63 -21.72
C PRO A 217 -3.87 21.98 -21.52
N GLU A 218 -4.56 22.47 -22.56
CA GLU A 218 -5.99 22.82 -22.50
C GLU A 218 -6.92 21.66 -22.86
N LYS A 219 -6.39 20.53 -23.33
CA LYS A 219 -7.23 19.39 -23.73
C LYS A 219 -7.64 18.56 -22.51
N PRO A 220 -8.94 18.37 -22.27
CA PRO A 220 -9.39 17.55 -21.17
C PRO A 220 -8.98 16.08 -21.40
N ILE A 221 -8.49 15.42 -20.34
CA ILE A 221 -8.16 14.00 -20.37
C ILE A 221 -9.40 13.21 -20.77
N SER A 222 -9.30 12.43 -21.85
CA SER A 222 -10.41 11.60 -22.30
C SER A 222 -10.84 10.63 -21.19
N PRO A 223 -12.16 10.51 -20.90
CA PRO A 223 -12.67 9.59 -19.89
C PRO A 223 -12.35 8.12 -20.20
N GLN A 224 -11.99 7.80 -21.44
CA GLN A 224 -11.60 6.45 -21.88
C GLN A 224 -10.15 6.11 -21.50
N ILE A 225 -9.25 7.10 -21.44
CA ILE A 225 -7.83 6.91 -21.14
C ILE A 225 -7.58 7.00 -19.63
N ARG A 226 -8.42 7.75 -18.91
CA ARG A 226 -8.34 7.97 -17.46
C ARG A 226 -8.18 6.68 -16.62
N PRO A 227 -8.91 5.56 -16.87
CA PRO A 227 -8.72 4.33 -16.11
C PRO A 227 -7.32 3.72 -16.31
N SER A 228 -6.74 3.86 -17.51
CA SER A 228 -5.39 3.37 -17.82
C SER A 228 -4.32 4.16 -17.06
N ILE A 229 -4.45 5.51 -17.03
CA ILE A 229 -3.55 6.40 -16.27
C ILE A 229 -3.62 6.07 -14.78
N LEU A 230 -4.83 5.99 -14.22
CA LEU A 230 -5.02 5.69 -12.80
C LEU A 230 -4.47 4.30 -12.44
N ARG A 231 -4.65 3.31 -13.30
CA ARG A 231 -4.06 1.97 -13.12
C ARG A 231 -2.53 2.04 -13.13
N ALA A 232 -1.94 2.75 -14.09
CA ALA A 232 -0.49 2.88 -14.20
C ALA A 232 0.11 3.59 -12.99
N LEU A 233 -0.47 4.73 -12.58
CA LEU A 233 -0.06 5.47 -11.37
C LEU A 233 -0.15 4.59 -10.13
N PHE A 234 -1.27 3.89 -9.93
CA PHE A 234 -1.48 3.05 -8.76
C PHE A 234 -0.55 1.84 -8.74
N THR A 235 -0.31 1.21 -9.89
CA THR A 235 0.58 0.04 -10.00
C THR A 235 2.04 0.45 -9.77
N VAL A 236 2.49 1.55 -10.35
CA VAL A 236 3.84 2.09 -10.13
C VAL A 236 4.03 2.47 -8.66
N GLY A 237 3.05 3.14 -8.05
CA GLY A 237 3.09 3.47 -6.62
C GLY A 237 3.21 2.23 -5.73
N LEU A 238 2.42 1.17 -6.00
CA LEU A 238 2.52 -0.09 -5.27
C LEU A 238 3.85 -0.80 -5.48
N LEU A 239 4.39 -0.80 -6.70
CA LEU A 239 5.71 -1.38 -6.98
C LEU A 239 6.80 -0.61 -6.20
N CYS A 240 6.77 0.72 -6.19
CA CYS A 240 7.70 1.52 -5.39
C CYS A 240 7.55 1.31 -3.88
N LYS A 241 6.34 0.98 -3.39
CA LYS A 241 6.11 0.65 -1.98
C LYS A 241 6.75 -0.67 -1.57
N HIS A 242 6.68 -1.68 -2.43
CA HIS A 242 7.11 -3.05 -2.10
C HIS A 242 8.52 -3.39 -2.59
N PHE A 243 9.10 -2.61 -3.49
CA PHE A 243 10.44 -2.83 -4.04
C PHE A 243 11.31 -1.61 -3.83
N ASP A 244 12.59 -1.84 -3.52
CA ASP A 244 13.57 -0.77 -3.44
C ASP A 244 13.70 -0.07 -4.82
N PRO A 245 13.63 1.27 -4.90
CA PRO A 245 13.85 2.03 -6.14
C PRO A 245 15.12 1.64 -6.92
N ASN A 246 16.16 1.16 -6.23
CA ASN A 246 17.40 0.68 -6.84
C ASN A 246 17.20 -0.57 -7.70
N VAL A 247 16.17 -1.36 -7.40
CA VAL A 247 15.79 -2.53 -8.20
C VAL A 247 15.42 -2.10 -9.62
N PHE A 248 14.78 -0.95 -9.81
CA PHE A 248 14.29 -0.54 -11.12
C PHE A 248 15.33 0.19 -11.99
N GLN A 249 16.52 0.44 -11.45
CA GLN A 249 17.62 1.08 -12.18
C GLN A 249 18.31 0.06 -13.10
N ARG A 250 18.31 0.31 -14.42
CA ARG A 250 19.18 -0.39 -15.37
C ARG A 250 20.56 0.27 -15.33
N GLY A 251 21.50 -0.32 -14.59
CA GLY A 251 22.90 0.10 -14.56
C GLY A 251 23.23 1.08 -13.43
N SER A 252 24.51 1.09 -13.05
CA SER A 252 25.10 1.95 -12.02
C SER A 252 25.03 3.43 -12.40
N GLN A 253 23.86 4.04 -12.28
CA GLN A 253 23.64 5.46 -12.46
C GLN A 253 22.83 5.95 -11.26
N SER A 254 23.49 6.64 -10.33
CA SER A 254 22.87 7.35 -9.21
C SER A 254 21.77 8.35 -9.66
N ASP A 255 21.70 8.66 -10.95
CA ASP A 255 20.73 9.57 -11.57
C ASP A 255 19.31 8.97 -11.74
N GLY A 256 19.17 7.65 -11.93
CA GLY A 256 17.86 7.03 -12.15
C GLY A 256 16.94 7.05 -10.92
N SER A 257 17.52 7.00 -9.71
CA SER A 257 16.78 7.18 -8.44
C SER A 257 16.19 8.60 -8.34
N VAL A 258 16.97 9.59 -8.79
CA VAL A 258 16.61 11.00 -8.75
C VAL A 258 15.50 11.29 -9.75
N GLU A 259 15.61 10.77 -10.98
CA GLU A 259 14.58 10.89 -12.01
C GLU A 259 13.26 10.25 -11.58
N LEU A 260 13.32 9.06 -10.97
CA LEU A 260 12.12 8.38 -10.46
C LEU A 260 11.47 9.16 -9.31
N LYS A 261 12.26 9.63 -8.33
CA LYS A 261 11.75 10.47 -7.24
C LYS A 261 11.12 11.75 -7.78
N ASN A 262 11.77 12.42 -8.74
CA ASN A 262 11.20 13.57 -9.42
C ASN A 262 9.85 13.25 -10.06
N LEU A 263 9.76 12.17 -10.85
CA LEU A 263 8.50 11.82 -11.51
C LEU A 263 7.39 11.51 -10.51
N VAL A 264 7.69 10.79 -9.42
CA VAL A 264 6.70 10.50 -8.38
C VAL A 264 6.20 11.81 -7.74
N LEU A 265 7.10 12.73 -7.41
CA LEU A 265 6.74 14.03 -6.83
C LEU A 265 5.95 14.90 -7.80
N GLU A 266 6.32 14.91 -9.09
CA GLU A 266 5.56 15.60 -10.14
C GLU A 266 4.16 15.01 -10.30
N ASN A 267 4.02 13.68 -10.30
CA ASN A 267 2.73 13.01 -10.36
C ASN A 267 1.85 13.36 -9.16
N LEU A 268 2.42 13.43 -7.95
CA LEU A 268 1.72 13.90 -6.75
C LEU A 268 1.30 15.36 -6.89
N LEU A 269 2.19 16.24 -7.38
CA LEU A 269 1.88 17.64 -7.63
C LEU A 269 0.71 17.79 -8.61
N HIS A 270 0.77 17.11 -9.75
CA HIS A 270 -0.30 17.11 -10.75
C HIS A 270 -1.61 16.58 -10.19
N PHE A 271 -1.56 15.52 -9.38
CA PHE A 271 -2.74 15.00 -8.70
C PHE A 271 -3.41 16.05 -7.81
N PHE A 272 -2.65 16.76 -6.96
CA PHE A 272 -3.20 17.78 -6.07
C PHE A 272 -3.76 18.99 -6.83
N LEU A 273 -3.10 19.42 -7.92
CA LEU A 273 -3.59 20.51 -8.76
C LEU A 273 -4.87 20.13 -9.52
N GLU A 274 -4.94 18.89 -10.01
CA GLU A 274 -6.13 18.39 -10.71
C GLU A 274 -7.32 18.22 -9.78
N GLU A 275 -7.11 17.71 -8.57
CA GLU A 275 -8.17 17.63 -7.55
C GLU A 275 -8.70 19.02 -7.18
N GLU A 276 -7.82 20.01 -6.99
CA GLU A 276 -8.21 21.39 -6.73
C GLU A 276 -9.01 21.99 -7.90
N ARG A 277 -8.55 21.81 -9.14
CA ARG A 277 -9.29 22.24 -10.34
C ARG A 277 -10.69 21.61 -10.38
N ARG A 278 -10.77 20.29 -10.16
CA ARG A 278 -12.05 19.56 -10.15
C ARG A 278 -12.98 20.07 -9.06
N MET A 279 -12.45 20.38 -7.87
CA MET A 279 -13.25 20.96 -6.77
C MET A 279 -13.79 22.35 -7.14
N LEU A 280 -12.98 23.20 -7.76
CA LEU A 280 -13.42 24.52 -8.22
C LEU A 280 -14.50 24.44 -9.31
N GLU A 281 -14.35 23.52 -10.28
CA GLU A 281 -15.36 23.28 -11.31
C GLU A 281 -16.68 22.74 -10.72
N ALA A 282 -16.59 21.84 -9.74
CA ALA A 282 -17.76 21.31 -9.04
C ALA A 282 -18.48 22.41 -8.26
N ASP A 283 -17.75 23.27 -7.54
CA ASP A 283 -18.30 24.44 -6.82
C ASP A 283 -18.95 25.44 -7.79
N ALA A 284 -18.33 25.71 -8.94
CA ALA A 284 -18.90 26.59 -9.96
C ALA A 284 -20.22 26.03 -10.54
N LYS A 285 -20.26 24.72 -10.85
CA LYS A 285 -21.48 24.04 -11.31
C LYS A 285 -22.56 24.01 -10.24
N TRP A 286 -22.17 23.76 -9.00
CA TRP A 286 -23.06 23.82 -7.84
C TRP A 286 -23.68 25.21 -7.73
N LYS A 287 -22.88 26.28 -7.77
CA LYS A 287 -23.36 27.68 -7.73
C LYS A 287 -24.32 28.01 -8.87
N ALA A 288 -24.12 27.44 -10.05
CA ALA A 288 -25.01 27.63 -11.20
C ALA A 288 -26.36 26.92 -11.02
N ASN A 289 -26.35 25.71 -10.45
CA ASN A 289 -27.53 24.83 -10.42
C ASN A 289 -28.24 24.82 -9.04
N HIS A 290 -27.68 25.48 -8.03
CA HIS A 290 -28.15 25.39 -6.63
C HIS A 290 -29.53 25.96 -6.34
N LYS A 291 -30.14 26.64 -7.30
CA LYS A 291 -31.52 27.13 -7.20
C LYS A 291 -32.55 26.07 -7.60
N GLU A 292 -32.15 25.02 -8.32
CA GLU A 292 -33.04 23.96 -8.82
C GLU A 292 -32.91 22.64 -8.05
N GLU A 293 -31.83 22.46 -7.27
CA GLU A 293 -31.59 21.25 -6.49
C GLU A 293 -31.96 21.43 -5.00
N SER A 294 -32.57 20.40 -4.40
CA SER A 294 -32.90 20.41 -2.97
C SER A 294 -31.64 20.38 -2.10
N LEU A 295 -31.55 21.26 -1.09
CA LEU A 295 -30.48 21.36 -0.08
C LEU A 295 -30.10 20.04 0.63
N LYS A 296 -30.90 18.98 0.49
CA LYS A 296 -30.65 17.67 1.10
C LYS A 296 -29.58 16.83 0.40
N ILE A 297 -29.11 17.24 -0.78
CA ILE A 297 -28.00 16.55 -1.46
C ILE A 297 -26.74 17.39 -1.29
N MET A 298 -26.27 17.52 -0.04
CA MET A 298 -24.88 17.89 0.19
C MET A 298 -24.06 16.65 -0.14
N GLY A 299 -23.65 16.54 -1.41
CA GLY A 299 -22.78 15.48 -1.84
C GLY A 299 -21.41 15.65 -1.18
N ASP A 300 -21.13 14.85 -0.16
CA ASP A 300 -19.78 14.61 0.39
C ASP A 300 -18.94 13.79 -0.61
N VAL A 301 -18.92 14.24 -1.87
CA VAL A 301 -18.35 13.49 -2.97
C VAL A 301 -16.93 14.00 -3.17
N ALA A 302 -15.99 13.26 -2.56
CA ALA A 302 -14.56 13.24 -2.86
C ALA A 302 -13.62 14.20 -2.11
N SER A 303 -14.02 14.81 -0.98
CA SER A 303 -13.10 15.66 -0.18
C SER A 303 -12.01 14.87 0.57
N GLY A 304 -12.29 13.63 0.98
CA GLY A 304 -11.38 12.86 1.84
C GLY A 304 -10.12 12.28 1.17
N THR A 305 -10.17 11.98 -0.13
CA THR A 305 -9.07 11.27 -0.82
C THR A 305 -7.80 12.11 -0.90
N GLY A 306 -7.93 13.41 -1.24
CA GLY A 306 -6.79 14.32 -1.29
C GLY A 306 -6.11 14.48 0.07
N SER A 307 -6.90 14.62 1.14
CA SER A 307 -6.40 14.70 2.51
C SER A 307 -5.69 13.42 2.96
N TYR A 308 -6.29 12.25 2.71
CA TYR A 308 -5.68 10.95 3.02
C TYR A 308 -4.34 10.75 2.29
N VAL A 309 -4.29 11.07 0.99
CA VAL A 309 -3.05 10.94 0.19
C VAL A 309 -1.98 11.91 0.70
N ALA A 310 -2.34 13.17 1.00
CA ALA A 310 -1.40 14.15 1.54
C ALA A 310 -0.79 13.70 2.87
N GLN A 311 -1.62 13.19 3.80
CA GLN A 311 -1.14 12.72 5.10
C GLN A 311 -0.30 11.45 5.00
N ALA A 312 -0.69 10.50 4.13
CA ALA A 312 0.02 9.22 3.97
C ALA A 312 1.45 9.40 3.46
N TYR A 313 1.69 10.32 2.53
CA TYR A 313 3.01 10.54 1.91
C TYR A 313 3.77 11.75 2.47
N LEU A 314 3.22 12.47 3.46
CA LEU A 314 3.82 13.71 3.98
C LEU A 314 5.26 13.50 4.45
N LYS A 315 5.52 12.41 5.18
CA LYS A 315 6.84 12.09 5.70
C LYS A 315 7.85 11.86 4.57
N ASP A 316 7.50 11.07 3.56
CA ASP A 316 8.37 10.75 2.42
C ASP A 316 8.68 12.01 1.57
N ILE A 317 7.69 12.91 1.44
CA ILE A 317 7.87 14.20 0.75
C ILE A 317 8.84 15.10 1.52
N MET A 318 8.72 15.17 2.86
CA MET A 318 9.63 15.96 3.70
C MET A 318 11.06 15.38 3.71
N GLU A 319 11.22 14.06 3.71
CA GLU A 319 12.55 13.43 3.59
C GLU A 319 13.22 13.74 2.24
N SER A 320 12.43 13.99 1.19
CA SER A 320 12.94 14.35 -0.14
C SER A 320 13.58 15.75 -0.19
N PHE A 321 13.39 16.59 0.84
CA PHE A 321 14.07 17.89 0.97
C PHE A 321 15.58 17.74 1.17
N PHE A 322 16.06 16.56 1.58
CA PHE A 322 17.49 16.27 1.75
C PHE A 322 18.10 15.52 0.56
N SER A 323 17.38 15.44 -0.56
CA SER A 323 17.89 14.81 -1.78
C SER A 323 19.09 15.60 -2.35
N PRO A 324 20.13 14.94 -2.88
CA PRO A 324 21.28 15.62 -3.51
C PRO A 324 20.91 16.40 -4.77
N SER A 325 19.77 16.12 -5.40
CA SER A 325 19.33 16.80 -6.62
C SER A 325 18.46 18.04 -6.33
N PRO A 326 18.81 19.24 -6.86
CA PRO A 326 18.00 20.44 -6.72
C PRO A 326 16.58 20.29 -7.28
N SER A 327 16.43 19.57 -8.39
CA SER A 327 15.12 19.36 -9.03
C SER A 327 14.16 18.60 -8.11
N VAL A 328 14.66 17.60 -7.38
CA VAL A 328 13.85 16.83 -6.41
C VAL A 328 13.41 17.72 -5.27
N ARG A 329 14.34 18.47 -4.68
CA ARG A 329 14.03 19.39 -3.58
C ARG A 329 13.01 20.46 -3.99
N LEU A 330 13.17 21.05 -5.18
CA LEU A 330 12.25 22.05 -5.71
C LEU A 330 10.84 21.47 -5.98
N THR A 331 10.77 20.25 -6.52
CA THR A 331 9.50 19.57 -6.78
C THR A 331 8.81 19.20 -5.47
N SER A 332 9.53 18.63 -4.48
CA SER A 332 9.00 18.36 -3.15
C SER A 332 8.46 19.62 -2.47
N LEU A 333 9.21 20.72 -2.55
CA LEU A 333 8.78 22.01 -2.02
C LEU A 333 7.51 22.51 -2.70
N SER A 334 7.39 22.33 -4.01
CA SER A 334 6.17 22.67 -4.77
C SER A 334 4.96 21.85 -4.33
N VAL A 335 5.15 20.56 -4.03
CA VAL A 335 4.09 19.71 -3.47
C VAL A 335 3.67 20.22 -2.09
N ILE A 336 4.63 20.48 -1.19
CA ILE A 336 4.36 21.00 0.17
C ILE A 336 3.62 22.35 0.12
N THR A 337 4.06 23.28 -0.73
CA THR A 337 3.38 24.56 -0.97
C THR A 337 1.92 24.34 -1.36
N THR A 338 1.68 23.41 -2.29
CA THR A 338 0.33 23.15 -2.82
C THR A 338 -0.57 22.58 -1.73
N ILE A 339 -0.13 21.56 -0.98
CA ILE A 339 -0.95 20.93 0.07
C ILE A 339 -1.20 21.88 1.27
N LEU A 340 -0.25 22.76 1.61
CA LEU A 340 -0.42 23.78 2.65
C LEU A 340 -1.38 24.88 2.19
N ARG A 341 -1.27 25.33 0.93
CA ARG A 341 -2.19 26.31 0.35
C ARG A 341 -3.63 25.79 0.35
N GLN A 342 -3.81 24.50 0.03
CA GLN A 342 -5.12 23.83 0.01
C GLN A 342 -5.65 23.50 1.42
N GLY A 343 -4.84 23.62 2.48
CA GLY A 343 -5.24 23.33 3.86
C GLY A 343 -5.39 21.84 4.17
N LEU A 344 -4.74 20.96 3.39
CA LEU A 344 -4.82 19.49 3.60
C LEU A 344 -4.01 19.01 4.80
N ILE A 345 -3.02 19.80 5.24
CA ILE A 345 -2.12 19.49 6.36
C ILE A 345 -1.89 20.71 7.24
N HIS A 346 -1.54 20.48 8.51
CA HIS A 346 -1.19 21.53 9.45
C HIS A 346 0.31 21.90 9.36
N PRO A 347 0.68 23.20 9.36
CA PRO A 347 2.07 23.62 9.10
C PRO A 347 3.08 23.28 10.20
N VAL A 348 2.66 22.88 11.41
CA VAL A 348 3.59 22.56 12.54
C VAL A 348 4.71 21.61 12.11
N GLN A 349 4.37 20.57 11.35
CA GLN A 349 5.34 19.52 11.01
C GLN A 349 6.27 19.93 9.85
N THR A 350 5.86 20.88 9.00
CA THR A 350 6.62 21.29 7.81
C THR A 350 7.58 22.46 8.07
N VAL A 351 7.27 23.33 9.03
CA VAL A 351 8.10 24.50 9.40
C VAL A 351 9.57 24.16 9.66
N PRO A 352 9.94 23.11 10.43
CA PRO A 352 11.35 22.76 10.65
C PRO A 352 12.11 22.48 9.34
N TYR A 353 11.48 21.74 8.42
CA TYR A 353 12.07 21.39 7.13
C TYR A 353 12.18 22.61 6.22
N LEU A 354 11.18 23.49 6.22
CA LEU A 354 11.21 24.75 5.45
C LEU A 354 12.35 25.68 5.92
N ILE A 355 12.55 25.80 7.23
CA ILE A 355 13.66 26.59 7.80
C ILE A 355 15.01 25.99 7.40
N ALA A 356 15.18 24.66 7.50
CA ALA A 356 16.41 24.00 7.07
C ALA A 356 16.71 24.27 5.58
N THR A 357 15.67 24.31 4.74
CA THR A 357 15.79 24.55 3.29
C THR A 357 16.15 26.00 2.96
N GLN A 358 16.03 26.96 3.89
CA GLN A 358 16.54 28.33 3.67
C GLN A 358 18.07 28.36 3.55
N THR A 359 18.76 27.33 4.05
CA THR A 359 20.22 27.20 3.94
C THR A 359 20.69 26.44 2.69
N ASP A 360 19.77 26.12 1.77
CA ASP A 360 20.10 25.38 0.54
C ASP A 360 21.11 26.13 -0.34
N TYR A 361 21.90 25.38 -1.09
CA TYR A 361 22.86 25.95 -2.03
C TYR A 361 22.19 26.47 -3.31
N ASP A 362 21.02 25.94 -3.68
CA ASP A 362 20.25 26.40 -4.84
C ASP A 362 19.38 27.63 -4.49
N PRO A 363 19.56 28.77 -5.18
CA PRO A 363 18.85 30.00 -4.87
C PRO A 363 17.33 29.92 -5.12
N ASN A 364 16.87 29.12 -6.09
CA ASN A 364 15.44 28.98 -6.39
C ASN A 364 14.72 28.23 -5.26
N VAL A 365 15.37 27.20 -4.73
CA VAL A 365 14.83 26.42 -3.60
C VAL A 365 14.73 27.31 -2.37
N ARG A 366 15.78 28.08 -2.06
CA ARG A 366 15.76 29.05 -0.93
C ARG A 366 14.66 30.08 -1.05
N PHE A 367 14.57 30.76 -2.20
CA PHE A 367 13.60 31.82 -2.44
C PHE A 367 12.16 31.30 -2.27
N LYS A 368 11.89 30.11 -2.79
CA LYS A 368 10.58 29.48 -2.66
C LYS A 368 10.29 29.07 -1.22
N ALA A 369 11.26 28.54 -0.48
CA ALA A 369 11.09 28.19 0.93
C ALA A 369 10.83 29.43 1.80
N GLU A 370 11.54 30.53 1.54
CA GLU A 370 11.35 31.82 2.22
C GLU A 370 9.95 32.39 1.95
N THR A 371 9.51 32.40 0.68
CA THR A 371 8.17 32.86 0.31
C THR A 371 7.09 32.06 1.05
N GLN A 372 7.28 30.74 1.18
CA GLN A 372 6.34 29.88 1.89
C GLN A 372 6.31 30.12 3.40
N LEU A 373 7.47 30.36 4.04
CA LEU A 373 7.52 30.73 5.44
C LEU A 373 6.84 32.08 5.68
N GLN A 374 7.05 33.06 4.81
CA GLN A 374 6.35 34.35 4.88
C GLN A 374 4.83 34.19 4.73
N GLU A 375 4.36 33.34 3.82
CA GLU A 375 2.94 33.02 3.68
C GLU A 375 2.36 32.37 4.95
N ILE A 376 3.12 31.48 5.61
CA ILE A 376 2.70 30.86 6.87
C ILE A 376 2.62 31.91 7.99
N ASP A 377 3.61 32.79 8.12
CA ASP A 377 3.63 33.83 9.16
C ASP A 377 2.50 34.85 8.95
N ASN A 378 2.24 35.23 7.70
CA ASN A 378 1.13 36.13 7.36
C ASN A 378 -0.24 35.52 7.70
N LYS A 379 -0.40 34.19 7.55
CA LYS A 379 -1.63 33.48 7.91
C LYS A 379 -1.74 33.22 9.41
N PHE A 380 -0.62 32.99 10.09
CA PHE A 380 -0.55 32.65 11.52
C PHE A 380 0.55 33.47 12.22
N PRO A 381 0.28 34.76 12.57
CA PRO A 381 1.28 35.63 13.16
C PRO A 381 1.87 35.07 14.46
N GLY A 382 3.20 34.97 14.55
CA GLY A 382 3.91 34.48 15.75
C GLY A 382 3.99 32.96 15.87
N PHE A 383 3.51 32.22 14.88
CA PHE A 383 3.60 30.75 14.86
C PHE A 383 5.03 30.24 14.62
N ILE A 384 5.80 30.95 13.80
CA ILE A 384 7.18 30.58 13.46
C ILE A 384 8.13 30.86 14.62
N SER A 385 7.93 31.96 15.36
CA SER A 385 8.79 32.32 16.50
C SER A 385 8.70 31.31 17.65
N VAL A 386 7.51 30.77 17.92
CA VAL A 386 7.29 29.68 18.92
C VAL A 386 7.92 28.37 18.45
N SER A 387 7.84 28.07 17.15
CA SER A 387 8.39 26.84 16.58
C SER A 387 9.93 26.85 16.54
N CYS A 388 10.54 27.98 16.16
CA CYS A 388 11.99 28.18 16.20
C CYS A 388 12.59 27.99 17.60
N PHE A 389 11.87 28.40 18.66
CA PHE A 389 12.36 28.29 20.04
C PHE A 389 12.39 26.86 20.57
N CYS A 390 11.49 26.00 20.07
CA CYS A 390 11.39 24.60 20.48
C CYS A 390 12.32 23.66 19.68
N LEU A 391 12.84 24.11 18.54
CA LEU A 391 13.62 23.29 17.63
C LEU A 391 15.11 23.57 17.84
N ASN A 392 15.86 22.56 18.30
CA ASN A 392 17.31 22.52 18.13
C ASN A 392 17.63 22.34 16.62
N VAL A 393 17.57 23.46 15.88
CA VAL A 393 17.94 23.61 14.46
C VAL A 393 19.28 22.93 14.09
N PRO A 394 20.31 22.85 14.97
CA PRO A 394 21.57 22.15 14.63
C PRO A 394 21.40 20.66 14.28
N SER A 395 20.34 20.01 14.76
CA SER A 395 20.13 18.56 14.59
C SER A 395 19.64 18.17 13.19
N PHE A 396 19.07 19.12 12.43
CA PHE A 396 18.51 18.89 11.09
C PHE A 396 19.43 19.34 9.95
N LEU A 397 20.56 19.97 10.26
CA LEU A 397 21.60 20.32 9.29
C LEU A 397 22.41 19.07 8.94
N SER A 398 21.88 18.25 8.04
CA SER A 398 22.62 17.13 7.44
C SER A 398 23.70 17.67 6.48
N PRO A 399 24.87 17.03 6.33
CA PRO A 399 25.95 17.46 5.43
C PRO A 399 25.55 17.57 3.94
N CYS A 400 24.34 17.15 3.55
CA CYS A 400 23.85 17.30 2.17
C CYS A 400 23.36 18.72 1.84
N THR A 401 22.94 19.52 2.83
CA THR A 401 22.55 20.94 2.63
C THR A 401 23.76 21.88 2.64
N LEU A 402 24.83 21.46 3.32
CA LEU A 402 26.12 22.13 3.32
C LEU A 402 26.97 21.53 2.19
N GLY A 403 27.08 22.24 1.06
CA GLY A 403 27.93 21.82 -0.06
C GLY A 403 29.37 21.45 0.36
N PRO A 404 30.17 20.84 -0.53
CA PRO A 404 31.48 20.30 -0.17
C PRO A 404 32.38 21.40 0.42
N ALA A 405 32.66 21.28 1.72
CA ALA A 405 33.66 22.00 2.50
C ALA A 405 34.00 23.42 2.02
N LYS A 406 33.23 24.42 2.45
CA LYS A 406 33.77 25.75 2.73
C LYS A 406 33.31 26.19 4.12
N GLY A 407 34.29 26.32 5.01
CA GLY A 407 34.09 26.75 6.39
C GLY A 407 33.39 28.09 6.45
N ILE A 408 32.32 28.14 7.23
CA ILE A 408 31.72 29.37 7.74
C ILE A 408 31.43 29.10 9.22
N GLU A 409 32.50 29.06 10.02
CA GLU A 409 32.40 29.47 11.41
C GLU A 409 32.23 31.00 11.40
N GLY A 410 31.09 31.48 11.86
CA GLY A 410 30.86 32.90 12.10
C GLY A 410 29.82 33.52 11.19
N SER A 411 28.54 33.29 11.49
CA SER A 411 27.41 34.21 11.19
C SER A 411 26.14 33.73 11.90
N LEU A 412 26.22 33.35 13.17
CA LEU A 412 25.05 33.09 14.02
C LEU A 412 25.47 33.29 15.48
N LEU A 413 25.69 34.57 15.83
CA LEU A 413 25.57 35.13 17.17
C LEU A 413 24.72 36.39 17.07
#